data_AF-A0A1T4RFY3-F1
#
_entry.id   AF-A0A1T4RFY3-F1
#
_cell.length_a   1.000
_cell.length_b   1.000
_cell.length_c   1.000
_cell.angle_alpha   90.00
_cell.angle_beta   90.00
_cell.angle_gamma   90.00
#
_symmetry.space_group_name_H-M   'P 1'
#
loop_
_entity.id
_entity.type
_entity.pdbx_description
1 polymer ?
#
loop_
_entity_poly.entity_id
_entity_poly.type
_entity_poly.pdbx_seq_one_letter_code
_entity_poly.pdbx_strand_id
1 'polypeptide(L)'
;MKHLVLVIFVLLLPITAGAASYSWTDPAGTMHFTDDLGAVPAKYRAKALRQAADEESPPDAQPVAVKNDSKTAAAPAGATLQAGSAQGTVTPSTKFGDRSAAAWQQQFQALRAQLKTIEQQMEQLKLDGGDGKKLLGREKIAELNSRSRQLNQEYDNIRVQLNQLVEQANKVGLPPEFGQ
;
A
#
# COMPACT_ATOMS: atom_id res chain seq x y z
N MET A 1 -39.12 29.62 25.39
CA MET A 1 -38.46 30.29 24.26
C MET A 1 -36.93 30.25 24.36
N LYS A 2 -36.30 30.83 25.41
CA LYS A 2 -34.82 30.90 25.54
C LYS A 2 -34.13 29.52 25.60
N HIS A 3 -34.72 28.55 26.29
CA HIS A 3 -34.17 27.18 26.36
C HIS A 3 -34.30 26.40 25.05
N LEU A 4 -35.34 26.68 24.25
CA LEU A 4 -35.54 26.04 22.94
C LEU A 4 -34.52 26.56 21.92
N VAL A 5 -34.21 27.86 21.96
CA VAL A 5 -33.15 28.46 21.14
C VAL A 5 -31.78 27.90 21.51
N LEU A 6 -31.50 27.70 22.81
CA LEU A 6 -30.25 27.10 23.28
C LEU A 6 -30.10 25.65 22.79
N VAL A 7 -31.16 24.85 22.84
CA VAL A 7 -31.13 23.45 22.36
C VAL A 7 -30.92 23.37 20.86
N ILE A 8 -31.56 24.26 20.08
CA ILE A 8 -31.34 24.36 18.63
C ILE A 8 -29.89 24.76 18.32
N PHE A 9 -29.31 25.66 19.11
CA PHE A 9 -27.92 26.10 18.94
C PHE A 9 -26.92 24.97 19.22
N VAL A 10 -27.19 24.10 20.20
CA VAL A 10 -26.36 22.93 20.49
C VAL A 10 -26.44 21.87 19.38
N LEU A 11 -27.61 21.70 18.74
CA LEU A 11 -27.77 20.77 17.63
C LEU A 11 -27.04 21.19 16.33
N LEU A 12 -26.70 22.47 16.21
CA LEU A 12 -26.00 23.01 15.03
C LEU A 12 -24.46 22.86 15.11
N LEU A 13 -23.93 22.31 16.21
CA LEU A 13 -22.50 22.04 16.35
C LEU A 13 -22.12 20.80 15.50
N PRO A 14 -21.27 20.95 14.47
CA PRO A 14 -20.76 19.79 13.73
C PRO A 14 -19.86 18.97 14.66
N ILE A 15 -20.25 17.73 14.93
CA ILE A 15 -19.39 16.77 15.62
C ILE A 15 -18.46 16.17 14.56
N THR A 16 -17.27 16.73 14.41
CA THR A 16 -16.24 16.13 13.56
C THR A 16 -15.68 14.89 14.25
N ALA A 17 -16.25 13.73 13.95
CA ALA A 17 -15.66 12.44 14.31
C ALA A 17 -14.53 12.14 13.33
N GLY A 18 -13.30 12.51 13.69
CA GLY A 18 -12.11 12.10 12.95
C GLY A 18 -11.78 10.64 13.27
N ALA A 19 -12.07 9.73 12.34
CA ALA A 19 -11.51 8.38 12.36
C ALA A 19 -10.21 8.41 11.55
N ALA A 20 -9.08 8.18 12.21
CA ALA A 20 -7.81 8.06 11.53
C ALA A 20 -7.67 6.63 11.00
N SER A 21 -7.82 6.46 9.69
CA SER A 21 -7.57 5.18 9.04
C SER A 21 -6.09 5.08 8.65
N TYR A 22 -5.43 4.05 9.17
CA TYR A 22 -4.03 3.73 8.91
C TYR A 22 -3.93 2.67 7.82
N SER A 23 -3.01 2.87 6.88
CA SER A 23 -2.72 1.87 5.85
C SER A 23 -1.24 1.49 5.81
N TRP A 24 -0.96 0.22 5.50
CA TRP A 24 0.40 -0.23 5.21
C TRP A 24 0.40 -1.38 4.20
N THR A 25 1.50 -1.52 3.46
CA THR A 25 1.72 -2.66 2.57
C THR A 25 2.71 -3.62 3.22
N ASP A 26 2.34 -4.89 3.31
CA ASP A 26 3.19 -5.94 3.85
C ASP A 26 4.26 -6.41 2.82
N PRO A 27 5.22 -7.28 3.20
CA PRO A 27 6.23 -7.78 2.25
C PRO A 27 5.66 -8.62 1.11
N ALA A 28 4.47 -9.20 1.30
CA ALA A 28 3.76 -9.93 0.25
C ALA A 28 3.04 -8.97 -0.73
N GLY A 29 3.03 -7.67 -0.46
CA GLY A 29 2.37 -6.66 -1.28
C GLY A 29 0.89 -6.46 -0.96
N THR A 30 0.36 -7.09 0.09
CA THR A 30 -1.04 -6.89 0.52
C THR A 30 -1.15 -5.56 1.27
N MET A 31 -2.09 -4.71 0.85
CA MET A 31 -2.43 -3.48 1.55
C MET A 31 -3.43 -3.78 2.67
N HIS A 32 -3.07 -3.39 3.88
CA HIS A 32 -3.91 -3.53 5.07
C HIS A 32 -4.41 -2.15 5.49
N PHE A 33 -5.63 -2.09 6.02
CA PHE A 33 -6.25 -0.91 6.59
C PHE A 33 -6.70 -1.21 8.01
N THR A 34 -6.52 -0.25 8.91
CA THR A 34 -7.01 -0.36 10.28
C THR A 34 -7.25 1.01 10.88
N ASP A 35 -8.24 1.15 11.74
CA ASP A 35 -8.45 2.37 12.53
C ASP A 35 -7.64 2.36 13.84
N ASP A 36 -6.98 1.24 14.17
CA ASP A 36 -6.16 1.08 15.36
C ASP A 36 -4.66 1.00 15.01
N LEU A 37 -3.91 2.03 15.38
CA LEU A 37 -2.46 2.07 15.22
C LEU A 37 -1.74 0.89 15.92
N GLY A 38 -2.34 0.33 16.98
CA GLY A 38 -1.84 -0.85 17.68
C GLY A 38 -1.80 -2.11 16.80
N ALA A 39 -2.78 -2.25 15.90
CA ALA A 39 -2.89 -3.35 14.95
C ALA A 39 -1.87 -3.27 13.80
N VAL A 40 -1.33 -2.07 13.53
CA VAL A 40 -0.24 -1.90 12.57
C VAL A 40 1.06 -2.50 13.15
N PRO A 41 1.77 -3.38 12.42
CA PRO A 41 3.04 -3.91 12.87
C PRO A 41 4.07 -2.80 13.12
N ALA A 42 4.89 -2.92 14.18
CA ALA A 42 5.79 -1.86 14.64
C ALA A 42 6.69 -1.27 13.53
N LYS A 43 7.17 -2.12 12.61
CA LYS A 43 7.99 -1.72 11.45
C LYS A 43 7.28 -0.79 10.46
N TYR A 44 5.94 -0.78 10.43
CA TYR A 44 5.15 0.01 9.50
C TYR A 44 4.43 1.19 10.16
N ARG A 45 4.35 1.24 11.50
CA ARG A 45 3.64 2.30 12.24
C ARG A 45 4.08 3.71 11.85
N ALA A 46 5.39 3.96 11.76
CA ALA A 46 5.90 5.27 11.41
C ALA A 46 5.49 5.71 9.98
N LYS A 47 5.37 4.75 9.05
CA LYS A 47 4.95 5.02 7.67
C LYS A 47 3.44 5.19 7.58
N ALA A 48 2.68 4.34 8.26
CA ALA A 48 1.22 4.41 8.33
C ALA A 48 0.73 5.70 9.02
N LEU A 49 1.42 6.15 10.08
CA LEU A 49 1.12 7.40 10.77
C LEU A 49 1.36 8.62 9.88
N ARG A 50 2.43 8.61 9.07
CA ARG A 50 2.71 9.65 8.08
C ARG A 50 1.65 9.67 6.98
N GLN A 51 1.29 8.50 6.43
CA GLN A 51 0.26 8.41 5.40
C GLN A 51 -1.13 8.86 5.90
N ALA A 52 -1.48 8.57 7.14
CA ALA A 52 -2.75 9.05 7.74
C ALA A 52 -2.73 10.55 8.06
N ALA A 53 -1.57 11.14 8.33
CA ALA A 53 -1.41 12.59 8.54
C ALA A 53 -1.33 13.37 7.21
N ASP A 54 -0.74 12.76 6.18
CA ASP A 54 -0.61 13.32 4.83
C ASP A 54 -1.87 13.05 3.96
N GLU A 55 -2.89 12.34 4.44
CA GLU A 55 -4.19 12.30 3.73
C GLU A 55 -4.92 13.67 3.76
N GLU A 56 -4.41 14.66 4.51
CA GLU A 56 -4.82 16.07 4.42
C GLU A 56 -4.00 16.90 3.39
N SER A 57 -2.92 16.35 2.80
CA SER A 57 -2.19 16.92 1.64
C SER A 57 -1.18 15.93 1.04
N PRO A 58 -1.14 15.76 -0.30
CA PRO A 58 -0.60 14.56 -0.97
C PRO A 58 0.87 14.25 -0.60
N PRO A 59 1.28 12.97 -0.40
CA PRO A 59 2.53 12.70 0.30
C PRO A 59 3.75 12.54 -0.63
N ASP A 60 4.83 13.20 -0.22
CA ASP A 60 6.23 12.94 -0.55
C ASP A 60 6.67 11.57 0.03
N ALA A 61 7.18 10.65 -0.79
CA ALA A 61 7.65 9.34 -0.34
C ALA A 61 9.19 9.25 -0.33
N GLN A 62 9.79 9.27 0.86
CA GLN A 62 11.20 8.89 1.08
C GLN A 62 11.36 7.38 1.35
N PRO A 63 12.45 6.74 0.86
CA PRO A 63 12.70 5.32 1.04
C PRO A 63 13.46 5.03 2.35
N VAL A 64 13.11 3.93 3.04
CA VAL A 64 13.96 3.37 4.11
C VAL A 64 14.39 1.95 3.77
N ALA A 65 15.71 1.80 3.68
CA ALA A 65 16.45 0.59 3.41
C ALA A 65 16.22 -0.48 4.49
N VAL A 66 16.00 -1.72 4.05
CA VAL A 66 15.94 -2.89 4.93
C VAL A 66 17.34 -3.47 5.04
N LYS A 67 17.94 -3.36 6.23
CA LYS A 67 19.06 -4.20 6.65
C LYS A 67 18.47 -5.49 7.24
N ASN A 68 18.83 -6.61 6.62
CA ASN A 68 18.59 -7.96 7.14
C ASN A 68 19.29 -8.11 8.48
N ASP A 69 18.56 -8.60 9.49
CA ASP A 69 19.13 -9.43 10.55
C ASP A 69 18.08 -10.43 11.05
N SER A 70 18.42 -11.70 10.88
CA SER A 70 17.67 -12.87 11.32
C SER A 70 17.74 -13.01 12.85
N LYS A 71 16.61 -13.14 13.54
CA LYS A 71 16.59 -13.89 14.81
C LYS A 71 15.19 -14.41 15.18
N THR A 72 15.11 -15.73 15.23
CA THR A 72 14.05 -16.58 15.79
C THR A 72 13.60 -16.17 17.19
N ALA A 73 12.28 -16.16 17.43
CA ALA A 73 11.69 -16.48 18.72
C ALA A 73 10.29 -17.09 18.52
N ALA A 74 10.04 -18.21 19.18
CA ALA A 74 8.86 -19.06 19.03
C ALA A 74 7.84 -18.85 20.18
N ALA A 75 6.56 -18.84 19.80
CA ALA A 75 5.35 -19.38 20.48
C ALA A 75 4.82 -18.69 21.78
N PRO A 76 3.55 -18.94 22.23
CA PRO A 76 2.50 -19.82 21.67
C PRO A 76 1.04 -19.24 21.59
N ALA A 77 0.18 -20.01 20.89
CA ALA A 77 -1.26 -20.28 21.08
C ALA A 77 -2.26 -19.10 21.27
N GLY A 78 -3.38 -19.00 20.56
CA GLY A 78 -3.97 -19.87 19.55
C GLY A 78 -5.24 -19.23 18.97
N ALA A 79 -5.49 -19.48 17.70
CA ALA A 79 -6.81 -19.37 17.08
C ALA A 79 -6.83 -20.40 15.96
N THR A 80 -7.60 -21.45 16.19
CA THR A 80 -7.87 -22.54 15.28
C THR A 80 -8.53 -21.97 14.03
N LEU A 81 -7.77 -21.75 12.97
CA LEU A 81 -8.29 -21.83 11.61
C LEU A 81 -7.66 -23.06 10.99
N GLN A 82 -8.50 -24.08 10.89
CA GLN A 82 -8.29 -25.31 10.15
C GLN A 82 -8.12 -24.90 8.67
N ALA A 83 -6.93 -24.44 8.31
CA ALA A 83 -6.49 -24.39 6.92
C ALA A 83 -6.32 -25.84 6.51
N GLY A 84 -7.32 -26.36 5.80
CA GLY A 84 -7.25 -27.66 5.16
C GLY A 84 -5.97 -27.74 4.35
N SER A 85 -5.02 -28.48 4.91
CA SER A 85 -3.88 -29.08 4.24
C SER A 85 -4.42 -30.00 3.14
N ALA A 86 -4.74 -29.41 1.99
CA ALA A 86 -4.82 -30.10 0.72
C ALA A 86 -3.43 -30.04 0.09
N GLN A 87 -2.55 -30.95 0.54
CA GLN A 87 -1.41 -31.42 -0.22
C GLN A 87 -1.94 -32.14 -1.48
N GLY A 88 -2.47 -31.37 -2.43
CA GLY A 88 -2.41 -31.70 -3.85
C GLY A 88 -1.36 -30.77 -4.42
N THR A 89 -0.34 -31.32 -5.08
CA THR A 89 0.70 -30.54 -5.76
C THR A 89 0.05 -29.50 -6.67
N VAL A 90 -0.04 -28.24 -6.21
CA VAL A 90 -0.48 -27.12 -7.04
C VAL A 90 0.62 -26.92 -8.07
N THR A 91 0.40 -27.47 -9.26
CA THR A 91 1.30 -27.30 -10.39
C THR A 91 1.00 -25.96 -11.06
N PRO A 92 1.91 -25.37 -11.82
CA PRO A 92 1.66 -24.14 -12.60
C PRO A 92 0.43 -24.23 -13.52
N SER A 93 -0.01 -25.44 -13.85
CA SER A 93 -1.21 -25.73 -14.66
C SER A 93 -2.51 -25.78 -13.85
N THR A 94 -2.45 -25.82 -12.51
CA THR A 94 -3.64 -25.81 -11.65
C THR A 94 -4.45 -24.54 -11.90
N LYS A 95 -5.75 -24.70 -12.13
CA LYS A 95 -6.68 -23.61 -12.43
C LYS A 95 -7.27 -23.04 -11.14
N PHE A 96 -7.30 -21.72 -11.07
CA PHE A 96 -7.90 -20.93 -10.00
C PHE A 96 -8.87 -19.93 -10.64
N GLY A 97 -10.17 -20.26 -10.59
CA GLY A 97 -11.17 -19.63 -11.45
C GLY A 97 -10.92 -19.94 -12.92
N ASP A 98 -10.89 -18.92 -13.77
CA ASP A 98 -10.71 -19.08 -15.22
C ASP A 98 -9.25 -19.19 -15.67
N ARG A 99 -8.29 -18.85 -14.79
CA ARG A 99 -6.86 -18.73 -15.13
C ARG A 99 -5.99 -19.69 -14.31
N SER A 100 -4.79 -20.00 -14.81
CA SER A 100 -3.87 -20.94 -14.14
C SER A 100 -3.04 -20.24 -13.06
N ALA A 101 -2.46 -21.03 -12.16
CA ALA A 101 -1.53 -20.56 -11.14
C ALA A 101 -0.36 -19.77 -11.76
N ALA A 102 0.19 -20.27 -12.88
CA ALA A 102 1.25 -19.58 -13.62
C ALA A 102 0.78 -18.23 -14.20
N ALA A 103 -0.45 -18.17 -14.71
CA ALA A 103 -1.01 -16.92 -15.23
C ALA A 103 -1.23 -15.88 -14.13
N TRP A 104 -1.66 -16.31 -12.93
CA TRP A 104 -1.72 -15.45 -11.74
C TRP A 104 -0.33 -14.93 -11.37
N GLN A 105 0.65 -15.82 -11.20
CA GLN A 105 2.03 -15.47 -10.86
C GLN A 105 2.62 -14.46 -11.85
N GLN A 106 2.42 -14.67 -13.15
CA GLN A 106 2.93 -13.77 -14.19
C GLN A 106 2.33 -12.36 -14.06
N GLN A 107 1.04 -12.23 -13.74
CA GLN A 107 0.42 -10.93 -13.54
C GLN A 107 0.94 -10.22 -12.29
N PHE A 108 1.09 -10.94 -11.18
CA PHE A 108 1.70 -10.39 -9.97
C PHE A 108 3.13 -9.91 -10.22
N GLN A 109 3.95 -10.72 -10.89
CA GLN A 109 5.32 -10.36 -11.23
C GLN A 109 5.38 -9.16 -12.17
N ALA A 110 4.49 -9.09 -13.17
CA ALA A 110 4.44 -7.97 -14.10
C ALA A 110 4.11 -6.64 -13.38
N LEU A 111 3.08 -6.62 -12.53
CA LEU A 111 2.72 -5.42 -11.77
C LEU A 111 3.82 -5.01 -10.79
N ARG A 112 4.47 -5.97 -10.11
CA ARG A 112 5.63 -5.68 -9.24
C ARG A 112 6.82 -5.12 -10.00
N ALA A 113 7.10 -5.67 -11.19
CA ALA A 113 8.17 -5.16 -12.04
C ALA A 113 7.91 -3.72 -12.50
N GLN A 114 6.65 -3.39 -12.82
CA GLN A 114 6.26 -2.01 -13.11
C GLN A 114 6.44 -1.09 -11.89
N LEU A 115 6.01 -1.52 -10.70
CA LEU A 115 6.20 -0.75 -9.47
C LEU A 115 7.68 -0.42 -9.22
N LYS A 116 8.55 -1.43 -9.37
CA LYS A 116 10.01 -1.27 -9.26
C LYS A 116 10.58 -0.32 -10.33
N THR A 117 10.02 -0.35 -11.53
CA THR A 117 10.44 0.56 -12.62
C THR A 117 10.10 2.00 -12.27
N ILE A 118 8.90 2.25 -11.73
CA ILE A 118 8.49 3.58 -11.27
C ILE A 118 9.38 4.06 -10.13
N GLU A 119 9.67 3.21 -9.15
CA GLU A 119 10.60 3.54 -8.05
C GLU A 119 11.98 3.96 -8.59
N GLN A 120 12.52 3.24 -9.58
CA GLN A 120 13.77 3.59 -10.23
C GLN A 120 13.68 4.93 -10.98
N GLN A 121 12.56 5.18 -11.67
CA GLN A 121 12.34 6.43 -12.38
C GLN A 121 12.20 7.63 -11.43
N MET A 122 11.59 7.44 -10.26
CA MET A 122 11.50 8.46 -9.21
C MET A 122 12.88 8.80 -8.63
N GLU A 123 13.72 7.80 -8.35
CA GLU A 123 15.08 8.04 -7.89
C GLU A 123 15.90 8.76 -8.96
N GLN A 124 15.77 8.36 -10.23
CA GLN A 124 16.40 9.06 -11.34
C GLN A 124 15.93 10.51 -11.44
N LEU A 125 14.63 10.77 -11.26
CA LEU A 125 14.05 12.11 -11.27
C LEU A 125 14.65 12.99 -10.17
N LYS A 126 14.86 12.41 -8.98
CA LYS A 126 15.50 13.08 -7.84
C LYS A 126 16.95 13.43 -8.14
N LEU A 127 17.70 12.53 -8.77
CA LEU A 127 19.07 12.80 -9.22
C LEU A 127 19.11 13.90 -10.30
N ASP A 128 18.14 13.89 -11.23
CA ASP A 128 18.03 14.88 -12.30
C ASP A 128 17.61 16.27 -11.81
N GLY A 129 16.79 16.32 -10.75
CA GLY A 129 16.45 17.53 -10.00
C GLY A 129 17.61 18.10 -9.18
N GLY A 130 18.60 17.25 -8.85
CA GLY A 130 19.81 17.62 -8.14
C GLY A 130 19.57 18.08 -6.69
N ASP A 131 20.66 18.41 -6.01
CA ASP A 131 20.64 18.72 -4.56
C ASP A 131 20.15 20.15 -4.24
N GLY A 132 19.38 20.78 -5.14
CA GLY A 132 18.96 22.19 -5.04
C GLY A 132 20.07 23.22 -5.28
N LYS A 133 21.34 22.79 -5.37
CA LYS A 133 22.50 23.67 -5.66
C LYS A 133 22.67 23.97 -7.15
N LYS A 134 22.06 23.17 -8.02
CA LYS A 134 22.15 23.31 -9.47
C LYS A 134 21.00 24.18 -9.96
N LEU A 135 21.33 25.29 -10.63
CA LEU A 135 20.32 26.13 -11.27
C LEU A 135 19.74 25.38 -12.47
N LEU A 136 18.50 24.93 -12.34
CA LEU A 136 17.72 24.31 -13.41
C LEU A 136 16.98 25.40 -14.18
N GLY A 137 16.94 25.28 -15.51
CA GLY A 137 16.11 26.14 -16.35
C GLY A 137 14.61 25.85 -16.14
N ARG A 138 13.76 26.85 -16.40
CA ARG A 138 12.30 26.76 -16.23
C ARG A 138 11.68 25.58 -17.00
N GLU A 139 12.13 25.32 -18.22
CA GLU A 139 11.68 24.19 -19.04
C GLU A 139 11.95 22.85 -18.36
N LYS A 140 13.17 22.66 -17.84
CA LYS A 140 13.56 21.43 -17.16
C LYS A 140 12.80 21.23 -15.84
N ILE A 141 12.52 22.32 -15.11
CA ILE A 141 11.67 22.27 -13.90
C ILE A 141 10.25 21.84 -14.25
N ALA A 142 9.67 22.40 -15.33
CA ALA A 142 8.33 22.03 -15.79
C ALA A 142 8.25 20.55 -16.19
N GLU A 143 9.27 20.05 -16.91
CA GLU A 143 9.40 18.64 -17.28
C GLU A 143 9.49 17.73 -16.04
N LEU A 144 10.37 18.06 -15.09
CA LEU A 144 10.53 17.27 -13.85
C LEU A 144 9.22 17.22 -13.04
N ASN A 145 8.53 18.34 -12.89
CA ASN A 145 7.24 18.39 -12.20
C ASN A 145 6.15 17.60 -12.93
N SER A 146 6.12 17.67 -14.27
CA SER A 146 5.18 16.88 -15.07
C SER A 146 5.43 15.38 -14.90
N ARG A 147 6.70 14.98 -14.99
CA ARG A 147 7.11 13.58 -14.87
C ARG A 147 6.90 13.05 -13.46
N SER A 148 7.16 13.84 -12.42
CA SER A 148 6.84 13.49 -11.03
C SER A 148 5.36 13.16 -10.86
N ARG A 149 4.47 14.05 -11.34
CA ARG A 149 3.02 13.82 -11.27
C ARG A 149 2.60 12.56 -12.02
N GLN A 150 3.15 12.34 -13.21
CA GLN A 150 2.85 11.14 -13.99
C GLN A 150 3.28 9.86 -13.26
N LEU A 151 4.50 9.83 -12.72
CA LEU A 151 5.00 8.67 -11.96
C LEU A 151 4.15 8.38 -10.72
N ASN A 152 3.73 9.41 -10.00
CA ASN A 152 2.83 9.25 -8.85
C ASN A 152 1.48 8.67 -9.27
N GLN A 153 0.89 9.16 -10.37
CA GLN A 153 -0.36 8.61 -10.90
C GLN A 153 -0.22 7.15 -11.36
N GLU A 154 0.86 6.81 -12.04
CA GLU A 154 1.13 5.44 -12.47
C GLU A 154 1.34 4.51 -11.26
N TYR A 155 2.03 4.98 -10.22
CA TYR A 155 2.23 4.26 -8.96
C TYR A 155 0.90 3.92 -8.30
N ASP A 156 0.02 4.91 -8.13
CA ASP A 156 -1.29 4.73 -7.50
C ASP A 156 -2.17 3.77 -8.30
N ASN A 157 -2.19 3.91 -9.63
CA ASN A 157 -2.93 3.00 -10.51
C ASN A 157 -2.45 1.55 -10.37
N ILE A 158 -1.14 1.31 -10.38
CA ILE A 158 -0.59 -0.05 -10.21
C ILE A 158 -0.91 -0.60 -8.83
N ARG A 159 -0.87 0.23 -7.77
CA ARG A 159 -1.27 -0.21 -6.43
C ARG A 159 -2.72 -0.66 -6.39
N VAL A 160 -3.63 0.10 -7.00
CA VAL A 160 -5.04 -0.29 -7.09
C VAL A 160 -5.19 -1.59 -7.87
N GLN A 161 -4.52 -1.73 -9.01
CA GLN A 161 -4.55 -2.97 -9.79
C GLN A 161 -4.01 -4.17 -9.02
N LEU A 162 -2.93 -4.00 -8.26
CA LEU A 162 -2.34 -5.05 -7.43
C LEU A 162 -3.34 -5.48 -6.33
N ASN A 163 -3.96 -4.52 -5.65
CA ASN A 163 -4.98 -4.81 -4.63
C ASN A 163 -6.18 -5.56 -5.23
N GLN A 164 -6.70 -5.10 -6.38
CA GLN A 164 -7.78 -5.79 -7.09
C GLN A 164 -7.37 -7.22 -7.50
N LEU A 165 -6.12 -7.41 -7.91
CA LEU A 165 -5.60 -8.72 -8.27
C LEU A 165 -5.52 -9.66 -7.05
N VAL A 166 -5.05 -9.15 -5.90
CA VAL A 166 -5.05 -9.87 -4.63
C VAL A 166 -6.46 -10.26 -4.21
N GLU A 167 -7.43 -9.34 -4.29
CA GLU A 167 -8.83 -9.64 -3.97
C GLU A 167 -9.41 -10.72 -4.88
N GLN A 168 -9.15 -10.66 -6.19
CA GLN A 168 -9.60 -11.69 -7.12
C GLN A 168 -8.92 -13.04 -6.83
N ALA A 169 -7.62 -13.04 -6.54
CA ALA A 169 -6.85 -14.22 -6.15
C ALA A 169 -7.43 -14.88 -4.88
N ASN A 170 -7.75 -14.07 -3.86
CA ASN A 170 -8.38 -14.54 -2.63
C ASN A 170 -9.78 -15.13 -2.89
N LYS A 171 -10.59 -14.51 -3.76
CA LYS A 171 -11.92 -15.01 -4.13
C LYS A 171 -11.86 -16.38 -4.79
N VAL A 172 -10.83 -16.67 -5.58
CA VAL A 172 -10.65 -17.96 -6.25
C VAL A 172 -9.85 -18.96 -5.41
N GLY A 173 -9.46 -18.60 -4.19
CA GLY A 173 -8.69 -19.46 -3.28
C GLY A 173 -7.26 -19.71 -3.74
N LEU A 174 -6.64 -18.76 -4.45
CA LEU A 174 -5.22 -18.86 -4.83
C LEU A 174 -4.36 -18.81 -3.55
N PRO A 175 -3.45 -19.78 -3.33
CA PRO A 175 -2.56 -19.72 -2.20
C PRO A 175 -1.61 -18.51 -2.28
N PRO A 176 -1.27 -17.88 -1.15
CA PRO A 176 -0.48 -16.65 -1.13
C PRO A 176 0.92 -16.81 -1.69
N GLU A 177 1.48 -18.02 -1.72
CA GLU A 177 2.77 -18.34 -2.34
C GLU A 177 2.82 -18.09 -3.86
N PHE A 178 1.68 -18.18 -4.54
CA PHE A 178 1.56 -17.83 -5.97
C PHE A 178 1.30 -16.33 -6.17
N GLY A 179 1.02 -15.63 -5.08
CA GLY A 179 0.87 -14.19 -5.05
C GLY A 179 2.20 -13.46 -4.85
N GLN A 180 3.32 -14.10 -4.54
CA GLN A 180 4.62 -13.45 -4.21
C GLN A 180 5.51 -13.16 -5.41
#